data_AF-A0A8S3B932-F1
#
_entry.id   AF-A0A8S3B932-F1
#
_cell.length_a   1.000
_cell.length_b   1.000
_cell.length_c   1.000
_cell.angle_alpha   90.00
_cell.angle_beta   90.00
_cell.angle_gamma   90.00
#
_symmetry.space_group_name_H-M   'P 1'
#
loop_
_entity.id
_entity.type
_entity.pdbx_description
1 polymer ?
#
loop_
_entity_poly.entity_id
_entity_poly.type
_entity_poly.pdbx_seq_one_letter_code
_entity_poly.pdbx_strand_id
1 'polypeptide(L)' 'MTNKPKNKQGDDWICLLNLKPHPEGGFYSETYVSDDQCVLERYNKQVRSCSGAIYYLLKL' A
#
# COMPACT_ATOMS: atom_id res chain seq x y z
N MET A 1 35.19 -13.70 5.79
CA MET A 1 34.25 -12.61 6.13
C MET A 1 33.58 -12.17 4.83
N THR A 2 32.42 -12.72 4.50
CA THR A 2 31.71 -12.39 3.25
C THR A 2 30.86 -11.13 3.48
N ASN A 3 31.22 -10.04 2.80
CA ASN A 3 30.43 -8.81 2.77
C ASN A 3 29.08 -9.12 2.09
N LYS A 4 28.03 -9.32 2.88
CA LYS A 4 26.65 -9.35 2.39
C LYS A 4 26.34 -7.93 1.88
N PRO A 5 25.93 -7.73 0.61
CA PRO A 5 25.61 -6.40 0.12
C PRO A 5 24.51 -5.79 1.01
N LYS A 6 24.72 -4.54 1.46
CA LYS A 6 23.71 -3.76 2.20
C LYS A 6 22.38 -3.86 1.45
N ASN A 7 21.33 -4.17 2.19
CA ASN A 7 20.00 -4.51 1.69
C ASN A 7 19.37 -3.31 0.94
N LYS A 8 19.74 -3.11 -0.33
CA LYS A 8 19.18 -2.08 -1.23
C LYS A 8 17.78 -2.42 -1.74
N GLN A 9 17.35 -3.68 -1.58
CA GLN A 9 16.05 -4.15 -2.09
C GLN A 9 14.86 -3.32 -1.63
N GLY A 10 14.84 -2.88 -0.36
CA GLY A 10 13.72 -2.07 0.15
C GLY A 10 13.59 -0.73 -0.57
N ASP A 11 14.71 -0.06 -0.82
CA ASP A 11 14.73 1.21 -1.55
C ASP A 11 14.42 1.02 -3.04
N ASP A 12 14.89 -0.09 -3.61
CA ASP A 12 14.56 -0.48 -4.99
C ASP A 12 13.04 -0.67 -5.15
N TRP A 13 12.37 -1.31 -4.20
CA TRP A 13 10.90 -1.47 -4.19
C TRP A 13 10.17 -0.14 -4.00
N ILE A 14 10.64 0.73 -3.10
CA ILE A 14 10.07 2.07 -2.91
C ILE A 14 10.09 2.84 -4.22
N CYS A 15 11.21 2.80 -4.94
CA CYS A 15 11.36 3.47 -6.23
C CYS A 15 10.49 2.84 -7.31
N LEU A 16 10.58 1.51 -7.49
CA LEU A 16 9.89 0.78 -8.55
C LEU A 16 8.36 0.86 -8.44
N LEU A 17 7.84 0.74 -7.22
CA LEU A 17 6.39 0.77 -6.94
C LEU A 17 5.89 2.17 -6.57
N ASN A 18 6.76 3.19 -6.61
CA ASN A 18 6.45 4.56 -6.24
C ASN A 18 5.76 4.68 -4.86
N LEU A 19 6.30 3.96 -3.87
CA LEU A 19 5.75 3.93 -2.52
C LEU A 19 6.03 5.25 -1.82
N LYS A 20 5.04 5.76 -1.08
CA LYS A 20 5.10 6.99 -0.30
C LYS A 20 5.04 6.68 1.19
N PRO A 21 5.61 7.50 2.08
CA PRO A 21 5.45 7.31 3.51
C PRO A 21 3.97 7.25 3.90
N HIS A 22 3.59 6.23 4.67
CA HIS A 22 2.22 6.11 5.20
C HIS A 22 2.14 6.83 6.55
N PRO A 23 1.03 7.53 6.88
CA PRO A 23 0.88 8.27 8.14
C PRO A 23 1.07 7.42 9.40
N GLU A 24 0.81 6.12 9.32
CA GLU A 24 0.97 5.16 10.42
C GLU A 24 2.39 4.56 10.51
N GLY A 25 3.31 4.97 9.61
CA GLY A 25 4.64 4.38 9.43
C GLY A 25 4.72 3.43 8.23
N GLY A 26 5.92 3.09 7.79
CA GLY A 26 6.13 2.30 6.56
C GLY A 26 5.90 3.10 5.27
N PHE A 27 5.85 2.39 4.14
CA PHE A 27 5.65 2.96 2.81
C PHE A 27 4.50 2.25 2.09
N TYR A 28 3.68 2.98 1.34
CA TYR A 28 2.51 2.44 0.66
C TYR A 28 2.25 3.09 -0.70
N SER A 29 1.48 2.40 -1.53
CA SER A 29 0.83 2.99 -2.71
C SER A 29 -0.49 2.28 -2.95
N GLU A 30 -1.53 3.02 -3.30
CA GLU A 30 -2.78 2.45 -3.77
C GLU A 30 -2.63 1.92 -5.20
N THR A 31 -3.05 0.68 -5.44
CA THR A 31 -2.81 -0.02 -6.71
C THR A 31 -4.10 -0.32 -7.46
N TYR A 32 -5.21 -0.40 -6.74
CA TYR A 32 -6.50 -0.76 -7.29
C TYR A 32 -7.64 -0.21 -6.44
N VAL A 33 -8.67 0.29 -7.11
CA VAL A 33 -9.97 0.61 -6.54
C VAL A 33 -11.01 0.01 -7.46
N SER A 34 -11.98 -0.70 -6.89
CA SER A 34 -13.07 -1.29 -7.65
C SER A 34 -13.97 -0.23 -8.27
N ASP A 35 -14.28 -0.41 -9.55
CA ASP A 35 -15.32 0.35 -10.26
C ASP A 35 -16.71 -0.01 -9.73
N ASP A 36 -16.92 -1.27 -9.32
CA ASP A 36 -18.15 -1.68 -8.64
C ASP A 36 -18.25 -1.04 -7.26
N GLN A 37 -19.47 -0.65 -6.89
CA GLN A 37 -19.79 0.00 -5.63
C GLN A 37 -20.80 -0.80 -4.81
N CYS A 38 -20.69 -0.69 -3.48
CA CYS A 38 -21.64 -1.26 -2.53
C CYS A 38 -22.18 -0.20 -1.57
N VAL A 39 -23.41 -0.43 -1.10
CA VAL A 39 -24.05 0.40 -0.08
C VAL A 39 -23.80 -0.21 1.29
N LEU A 40 -23.16 0.55 2.17
CA LEU A 40 -22.93 0.16 3.55
C LEU A 40 -24.16 0.47 4.39
N GLU A 41 -25.11 -0.46 4.43
CA GLU A 41 -26.40 -0.29 5.15
C GLU A 41 -26.21 0.14 6.61
N ARG A 42 -25.21 -0.42 7.31
CA ARG A 42 -24.90 -0.11 8.71
C ARG A 42 -24.21 1.24 8.91
N TYR A 43 -23.81 1.90 7.83
CA TYR A 43 -22.99 3.12 7.85
C TYR A 43 -23.72 4.26 7.14
N ASN A 44 -24.95 4.56 7.59
CA ASN A 44 -25.81 5.60 7.01
C ASN A 44 -25.99 5.48 5.49
N LYS A 45 -26.07 4.24 4.97
CA LYS A 45 -26.18 3.95 3.53
C LYS A 45 -25.10 4.62 2.69
N GLN A 46 -23.89 4.76 3.23
CA GLN A 46 -22.76 5.29 2.47
C GLN A 46 -22.44 4.37 1.29
N VAL A 47 -22.16 4.98 0.13
CA VAL A 47 -21.66 4.28 -1.05
C VAL A 47 -20.13 4.26 -1.00
N ARG A 48 -19.55 3.08 -1.21
CA ARG A 48 -18.10 2.85 -1.26
C ARG A 48 -17.77 1.92 -2.42
N SER A 49 -16.55 1.99 -2.94
CA SER A 49 -16.02 0.96 -3.82
C SER A 49 -16.03 -0.40 -3.10
N CYS A 50 -16.40 -1.46 -3.82
CA CYS A 50 -16.53 -2.81 -3.27
C CYS A 50 -15.23 -3.35 -2.67
N SER A 51 -14.08 -2.92 -3.21
CA SER A 51 -12.76 -3.28 -2.72
C SER A 51 -11.72 -2.26 -3.16
N GLY A 52 -10.58 -2.28 -2.46
CA GLY A 52 -9.36 -1.57 -2.84
C GLY A 52 -8.15 -2.40 -2.42
N ALA A 53 -7.01 -2.17 -3.06
CA ALA A 53 -5.76 -2.84 -2.73
C ALA A 53 -4.60 -1.85 -2.74
N ILE A 54 -3.61 -2.13 -1.89
CA ILE A 54 -2.39 -1.35 -1.76
C ILE A 54 -1.18 -2.26 -1.78
N TYR A 55 -0.03 -1.73 -2.21
CA TYR A 55 1.25 -2.23 -1.75
C TYR A 55 1.60 -1.58 -0.41
N TYR A 56 2.19 -2.36 0.49
CA TYR A 56 2.66 -1.87 1.78
C TYR A 56 4.00 -2.52 2.14
N LEU A 57 4.98 -1.69 2.50
CA LEU A 57 6.33 -2.11 2.83
C LEU A 57 6.74 -1.58 4.20
N LEU A 58 7.12 -2.49 5.08
CA LEU A 58 7.80 -2.17 6.34
C LEU A 58 9.31 -2.21 6.13
N LYS A 59 9.98 -1.11 6.44
CA LYS A 59 11.44 -1.00 6.41
C LYS A 59 11.91 -0.50 7.78
N LEU A 60 12.74 -1.29 8.44
CA LEU A 60 13.37 -1.01 9.73
C LEU A 60 14.67 -0.22 9.56
#